data_AF-A0A0D8XGZ0-F1
#
_entry.id   AF-A0A0D8XGZ0-F1
#
_cell.length_a   1.000
_cell.length_b   1.000
_cell.length_c   1.000
_cell.angle_alpha   90.00
_cell.angle_beta   90.00
_cell.angle_gamma   90.00
#
_symmetry.space_group_name_H-M   'P 1'
#
loop_
_entity.id
_entity.type
_entity.pdbx_description
1 polymer ?
#
loop_
_entity_poly.entity_id
_entity_poly.type
_entity_poly.pdbx_seq_one_letter_code
_entity_poly.pdbx_strand_id
1 'polypeptide(L)'
;MVIKNEYSYSYIKVSHWLKYSTISPNGIVLDQQRTHLIVSHINSKTVSVYRLQKDYRSLLHIVDVPLLTSPDNFHVDKNGAVWMGAHPVVKEALGHLSNCENPEDYGPSQVLRIVFSKNYQKWEISEPFMDDGRLISSSSIAVPFNNQLLIGSVCRQLVHCDIMPETI
;
A
#
# COMPACT_ATOMS: atom_id res chain seq x y z
N MET A 1 -14.89 4.55 2.96
CA MET A 1 -14.20 5.27 1.86
C MET A 1 -15.21 6.14 1.12
N VAL A 2 -14.90 7.42 0.94
CA VAL A 2 -15.74 8.43 0.29
C VAL A 2 -14.93 9.03 -0.86
N ILE A 3 -15.42 8.93 -2.11
CA ILE A 3 -14.84 9.65 -3.26
C ILE A 3 -15.71 10.88 -3.56
N LYS A 4 -15.09 12.04 -3.77
CA LYS A 4 -15.74 13.22 -4.34
C LYS A 4 -15.50 13.24 -5.85
N ASN A 5 -16.55 13.36 -6.65
CA ASN A 5 -16.41 13.52 -8.10
C ASN A 5 -15.78 14.89 -8.42
N GLU A 6 -14.74 14.87 -9.25
CA GLU A 6 -14.11 16.06 -9.82
C GLU A 6 -14.26 16.08 -11.34
N TYR A 7 -15.49 16.19 -11.84
CA TYR A 7 -15.72 16.62 -13.20
C TYR A 7 -16.96 17.52 -13.30
N SER A 8 -16.75 18.69 -13.88
CA SER A 8 -17.71 19.68 -14.38
C SER A 8 -18.45 20.59 -13.38
N TYR A 9 -18.42 21.88 -13.74
CA TYR A 9 -19.21 22.96 -13.18
C TYR A 9 -20.71 22.61 -13.22
N SER A 10 -21.43 22.89 -12.13
CA SER A 10 -22.89 22.90 -11.97
C SER A 10 -23.65 21.69 -11.39
N TYR A 11 -23.01 20.63 -10.88
CA TYR A 11 -23.73 19.59 -10.12
C TYR A 11 -23.27 19.53 -8.66
N ILE A 12 -24.23 19.55 -7.73
CA ILE A 12 -24.02 19.40 -6.29
C ILE A 12 -23.16 18.15 -6.05
N LYS A 13 -21.95 18.34 -5.49
CA LYS A 13 -21.04 17.25 -5.16
C LYS A 13 -21.60 16.45 -3.98
N VAL A 14 -22.31 15.37 -4.27
CA VAL A 14 -22.81 14.45 -3.24
C VAL A 14 -21.75 13.40 -2.93
N SER A 15 -21.29 13.36 -1.69
CA SER A 15 -20.43 12.28 -1.17
C SER A 15 -21.22 10.97 -1.06
N HIS A 16 -20.63 9.86 -1.46
CA HIS A 16 -21.23 8.53 -1.30
C HIS A 16 -20.26 7.56 -0.64
N TRP A 17 -20.80 6.61 0.11
CA TRP A 17 -20.06 5.49 0.66
C TRP A 17 -19.92 4.41 -0.41
N LEU A 18 -18.67 4.06 -0.75
CA LEU A 18 -18.39 2.98 -1.71
C LEU A 18 -18.40 1.59 -1.06
N LYS A 19 -18.11 1.55 0.25
CA LYS A 19 -18.11 0.36 1.08
C LYS A 19 -18.38 0.78 2.53
N TYR A 20 -19.39 0.19 3.14
CA TYR A 20 -19.86 0.53 4.49
C TYR A 20 -18.95 -0.02 5.59
N SER A 21 -18.29 -1.16 5.36
CA SER A 21 -17.40 -1.78 6.35
C SER A 21 -16.27 -2.54 5.67
N THR A 22 -15.09 -2.48 6.29
CA THR A 22 -13.89 -3.20 5.90
C THR A 22 -12.95 -3.32 7.11
N ILE A 23 -12.10 -4.35 7.12
CA ILE A 23 -11.22 -4.67 8.25
C ILE A 23 -9.97 -3.80 8.14
N SER A 24 -9.74 -2.95 9.14
CA SER A 24 -8.54 -2.10 9.31
C SER A 24 -7.93 -1.59 8.00
N PRO A 25 -8.70 -0.86 7.17
CA PRO A 25 -8.19 -0.33 5.92
C PRO A 25 -7.13 0.73 6.21
N ASN A 26 -6.05 0.76 5.43
CA ASN A 26 -5.07 1.84 5.52
C ASN A 26 -4.79 2.44 4.14
N GLY A 27 -3.81 1.89 3.43
CA GLY A 27 -3.42 2.31 2.10
C GLY A 27 -4.53 2.14 1.07
N ILE A 28 -4.62 3.10 0.17
CA ILE A 28 -5.60 3.15 -0.91
C ILE A 28 -4.99 3.76 -2.16
N VAL A 29 -5.13 3.10 -3.30
CA VAL A 29 -4.62 3.61 -4.58
C VAL A 29 -5.50 3.15 -5.74
N LEU A 30 -5.43 3.87 -6.85
CA LEU A 30 -6.04 3.47 -8.11
C LEU A 30 -5.00 2.80 -9.00
N ASP A 31 -5.42 1.84 -9.81
CA ASP A 31 -4.60 1.38 -10.94
C ASP A 31 -4.36 2.50 -11.96
N GLN A 32 -3.43 2.28 -12.87
CA GLN A 32 -3.06 3.30 -13.87
C GLN A 32 -4.25 3.75 -14.73
N GLN A 33 -5.16 2.83 -15.04
CA GLN A 33 -6.36 3.12 -15.83
C GLN A 33 -7.47 3.77 -15.00
N ARG A 34 -7.28 3.88 -13.68
CA ARG A 34 -8.24 4.41 -12.70
C ARG A 34 -9.58 3.67 -12.72
N THR A 35 -9.53 2.39 -13.06
CA THR A 35 -10.69 1.48 -13.13
C THR A 35 -10.76 0.52 -11.97
N HIS A 36 -9.63 0.24 -11.32
CA HIS A 36 -9.56 -0.59 -10.13
C HIS A 36 -9.00 0.20 -8.95
N LEU A 37 -9.57 -0.07 -7.79
CA LEU A 37 -9.15 0.42 -6.50
C LEU A 37 -8.45 -0.70 -5.75
N ILE A 38 -7.29 -0.40 -5.18
CA ILE A 38 -6.48 -1.33 -4.41
C ILE A 38 -6.41 -0.80 -2.98
N VAL A 39 -6.74 -1.65 -2.01
CA VAL A 39 -6.86 -1.28 -0.60
C VAL A 39 -6.04 -2.24 0.25
N SER A 40 -5.26 -1.72 1.19
CA SER A 40 -4.51 -2.52 2.15
C SER A 40 -5.32 -2.73 3.42
N HIS A 41 -5.18 -3.91 4.01
CA HIS A 41 -5.85 -4.30 5.24
C HIS A 41 -4.83 -4.83 6.24
N ILE A 42 -4.44 -3.98 7.19
CA ILE A 42 -3.33 -4.24 8.14
C ILE A 42 -3.58 -5.53 8.93
N ASN A 43 -4.74 -5.63 9.58
CA ASN A 43 -5.00 -6.71 10.53
C ASN A 43 -5.29 -8.06 9.84
N SER A 44 -5.85 -8.05 8.63
CA SER A 44 -6.05 -9.27 7.85
C SER A 44 -4.84 -9.65 7.01
N LYS A 45 -3.81 -8.80 6.96
CA LYS A 45 -2.59 -9.01 6.15
C LYS A 45 -2.95 -9.25 4.68
N THR A 46 -3.84 -8.43 4.12
CA THR A 46 -4.33 -8.62 2.76
C THR A 46 -4.32 -7.32 1.97
N VAL A 47 -4.21 -7.46 0.65
CA VAL A 47 -4.49 -6.39 -0.30
C VAL A 47 -5.71 -6.79 -1.13
N SER A 48 -6.76 -5.98 -1.08
CA SER A 48 -7.99 -6.22 -1.84
C SER A 48 -8.04 -5.37 -3.09
N VAL A 49 -8.42 -5.96 -4.21
CA VAL A 49 -8.67 -5.27 -5.48
C VAL A 49 -10.16 -5.22 -5.75
N TYR A 50 -10.65 -4.03 -6.08
CA TYR A 50 -12.04 -3.77 -6.42
C TYR A 50 -12.12 -3.07 -7.77
N ARG A 51 -13.08 -3.42 -8.61
CA ARG A 51 -13.43 -2.65 -9.80
C ARG A 51 -14.38 -1.52 -9.42
N LEU A 52 -14.05 -0.30 -9.80
CA LEU A 52 -14.94 0.84 -9.72
C LEU A 52 -16.03 0.73 -10.79
N GLN A 53 -17.29 0.84 -10.38
CA GLN A 53 -18.39 0.95 -11.33
C GLN A 53 -18.38 2.33 -11.99
N LYS A 54 -18.92 2.42 -13.21
CA LYS A 54 -18.91 3.65 -14.03
C LYS A 54 -19.59 4.85 -13.36
N ASP A 55 -20.50 4.58 -12.43
CA ASP A 55 -21.21 5.61 -11.66
C ASP A 55 -20.40 6.15 -10.48
N TYR A 56 -19.24 5.55 -10.18
CA TYR A 56 -18.40 5.84 -9.00
C TYR A 56 -19.19 5.78 -7.68
N ARG A 57 -20.21 4.91 -7.60
CA ARG A 57 -21.05 4.74 -6.40
C ARG A 57 -20.94 3.35 -5.79
N SER A 58 -20.33 2.40 -6.47
CA SER A 58 -20.12 1.06 -5.93
C SER A 58 -18.81 0.44 -6.40
N LEU A 59 -18.38 -0.55 -5.61
CA LEU A 59 -17.19 -1.35 -5.83
C LEU A 59 -17.61 -2.80 -6.05
N LEU A 60 -17.08 -3.42 -7.10
CA LEU A 60 -17.15 -4.87 -7.29
C LEU A 60 -15.84 -5.49 -6.80
N HIS A 61 -15.90 -6.34 -5.77
CA HIS A 61 -14.74 -7.10 -5.31
C HIS A 61 -14.22 -8.03 -6.41
N ILE A 62 -12.91 -8.06 -6.62
CA ILE A 62 -12.25 -8.90 -7.61
C ILE A 62 -11.42 -9.99 -6.95
N VAL A 63 -10.54 -9.61 -6.02
CA VAL A 63 -9.64 -10.54 -5.34
C VAL A 63 -9.13 -9.98 -4.03
N ASP A 64 -8.80 -10.88 -3.10
CA ASP A 64 -7.95 -10.61 -1.94
C ASP A 64 -6.62 -11.32 -2.14
N VAL A 65 -5.54 -10.56 -2.12
CA VAL A 65 -4.17 -11.07 -2.15
C VAL A 65 -3.71 -11.27 -0.71
N PRO A 66 -3.57 -12.51 -0.23
CA PRO A 66 -3.03 -12.77 1.10
C PRO A 66 -1.54 -12.43 1.14
N LEU A 67 -1.17 -11.69 2.17
CA LEU A 67 0.20 -11.40 2.54
C LEU A 67 0.49 -12.05 3.90
N LEU A 68 1.76 -12.28 4.19
CA LEU A 68 2.20 -12.77 5.50
C LEU A 68 2.67 -11.62 6.43
N THR A 69 2.52 -10.39 5.94
CA THR A 69 2.90 -9.13 6.57
C THR A 69 1.72 -8.17 6.59
N SER A 70 1.77 -7.14 7.42
CA SER A 70 0.71 -6.13 7.47
C SER A 70 1.03 -4.98 6.51
N PRO A 71 0.35 -4.87 5.35
CA PRO A 71 0.63 -3.85 4.35
C PRO A 71 0.16 -2.47 4.83
N ASP A 72 0.90 -1.43 4.45
CA ASP A 72 0.59 -0.05 4.81
C ASP A 72 0.17 0.74 3.55
N ASN A 73 0.98 1.66 3.04
CA ASN A 73 0.64 2.51 1.88
C ASN A 73 1.19 1.95 0.56
N PHE A 74 0.65 2.47 -0.55
CA PHE A 74 0.99 2.03 -1.90
C PHE A 74 1.58 3.14 -2.77
N HIS A 75 2.39 2.71 -3.72
CA HIS A 75 2.71 3.44 -4.93
C HIS A 75 2.46 2.53 -6.15
N VAL A 76 1.88 3.07 -7.22
CA VAL A 76 1.72 2.34 -8.49
C VAL A 76 2.71 2.92 -9.48
N ASP A 77 3.64 2.08 -9.94
CA ASP A 77 4.69 2.52 -10.86
C ASP A 77 4.18 2.69 -12.31
N LYS A 78 5.07 3.16 -13.19
CA LYS A 78 4.77 3.37 -14.62
C LYS A 78 4.46 2.09 -15.40
N ASN A 79 4.77 0.92 -14.87
CA ASN A 79 4.45 -0.38 -15.45
C ASN A 79 3.20 -1.01 -14.83
N GLY A 80 2.60 -0.35 -13.82
CA GLY A 80 1.42 -0.82 -13.10
C GLY A 80 1.71 -1.78 -11.95
N ALA A 81 2.99 -1.97 -11.58
CA ALA A 81 3.31 -2.73 -10.38
C ALA A 81 2.99 -1.91 -9.13
N VAL A 82 2.51 -2.59 -8.09
CA VAL A 82 2.14 -1.98 -6.81
C VAL A 82 3.28 -2.19 -5.83
N TRP A 83 3.88 -1.10 -5.38
CA TRP A 83 4.92 -1.07 -4.37
C TRP A 83 4.32 -0.66 -3.03
N MET A 84 4.78 -1.27 -1.94
CA MET A 84 4.27 -0.95 -0.59
C MET A 84 5.34 -1.11 0.48
N GLY A 85 5.20 -0.32 1.55
CA GLY A 85 5.80 -0.62 2.84
C GLY A 85 4.88 -1.54 3.65
N ALA A 86 5.48 -2.37 4.50
CA ALA A 86 4.74 -3.29 5.35
C ALA A 86 5.43 -3.52 6.70
N HIS A 87 4.65 -4.07 7.63
CA HIS A 87 5.02 -4.36 9.02
C HIS A 87 4.99 -5.88 9.26
N PRO A 88 6.12 -6.60 9.18
CA PRO A 88 6.19 -8.05 9.38
C PRO A 88 5.68 -8.49 10.76
N VAL A 89 6.04 -7.73 11.79
CA VAL A 89 5.67 -7.97 13.20
C VAL A 89 4.90 -6.78 13.75
N VAL A 90 3.57 -6.81 13.60
CA VAL A 90 2.66 -5.71 14.01
C VAL A 90 2.85 -5.29 15.46
N LYS A 91 3.13 -6.23 16.37
CA LYS A 91 3.35 -5.92 17.79
C LYS A 91 4.54 -4.98 17.99
N GLU A 92 5.63 -5.23 17.28
CA GLU A 92 6.86 -4.42 17.36
C GLU A 92 6.66 -3.08 16.66
N ALA A 93 5.99 -3.07 15.50
CA ALA A 93 5.58 -1.84 14.84
C ALA A 93 4.72 -0.96 15.77
N LEU A 94 3.73 -1.52 16.46
CA LEU A 94 2.92 -0.77 17.45
C LEU A 94 3.76 -0.25 18.62
N GLY A 95 4.72 -1.04 19.11
CA GLY A 95 5.65 -0.60 20.15
C GLY A 95 6.44 0.62 19.69
N HIS A 96 7.09 0.52 18.53
CA HIS A 96 7.81 1.61 17.90
C HIS A 96 6.94 2.87 17.67
N LEU A 97 5.74 2.71 17.12
CA LEU A 97 4.84 3.83 16.82
C LEU A 97 4.24 4.48 18.08
N SER A 98 4.26 3.79 19.22
CA SER A 98 3.82 4.37 20.49
C SER A 98 4.80 5.40 21.04
N ASN A 99 6.07 5.33 20.63
CA ASN A 99 7.11 6.30 20.99
C ASN A 99 8.18 6.41 19.90
N CYS A 100 7.88 7.20 18.87
CA CYS A 100 8.79 7.42 17.74
C CYS A 100 10.14 8.01 18.13
N GLU A 101 10.28 8.65 19.30
CA GLU A 101 11.52 9.30 19.73
C GLU A 101 12.50 8.36 20.45
N ASN A 102 12.06 7.18 20.92
CA ASN A 102 12.94 6.24 21.61
C ASN A 102 13.73 5.37 20.61
N PRO A 103 15.04 5.56 20.43
CA PRO A 103 15.82 4.84 19.42
C PRO A 103 15.87 3.32 19.67
N GLU A 104 15.66 2.88 20.91
CA GLU A 104 15.65 1.46 21.28
C GLU A 104 14.34 0.75 20.88
N ASP A 105 13.26 1.51 20.65
CA ASP A 105 12.00 0.96 20.16
C ASP A 105 12.01 0.96 18.63
N TYR A 106 12.24 -0.21 18.03
CA TYR A 106 12.19 -0.41 16.58
C TYR A 106 11.25 -1.56 16.21
N GLY A 107 10.71 -1.48 15.01
CA GLY A 107 9.86 -2.50 14.40
C GLY A 107 10.42 -2.87 13.03
N PRO A 108 10.44 -4.15 12.65
CA PRO A 108 10.91 -4.60 11.35
C PRO A 108 10.22 -3.89 10.19
N SER A 109 10.96 -3.70 9.10
CA SER A 109 10.50 -3.06 7.87
C SER A 109 10.58 -4.01 6.70
N GLN A 110 9.64 -3.90 5.77
CA GLN A 110 9.58 -4.71 4.58
C GLN A 110 9.01 -3.91 3.43
N VAL A 111 9.59 -4.08 2.25
CA VAL A 111 9.01 -3.60 0.99
C VAL A 111 8.53 -4.80 0.20
N LEU A 112 7.28 -4.74 -0.25
CA LEU A 112 6.74 -5.70 -1.21
C LEU A 112 6.42 -5.01 -2.53
N ARG A 113 6.60 -5.75 -3.61
CA ARG A 113 6.17 -5.36 -4.95
C ARG A 113 5.24 -6.45 -5.50
N ILE A 114 4.07 -6.04 -5.96
CA ILE A 114 3.06 -6.93 -6.54
C ILE A 114 2.85 -6.58 -8.02
N VAL A 115 3.01 -7.57 -8.88
CA VAL A 115 2.68 -7.46 -10.30
C VAL A 115 1.42 -8.28 -10.58
N PHE A 116 0.37 -7.63 -11.05
CA PHE A 116 -0.88 -8.27 -11.40
C PHE A 116 -0.93 -8.67 -12.88
N SER A 117 -1.55 -9.81 -13.15
CA SER A 117 -2.07 -10.11 -14.49
C SER A 117 -3.16 -9.10 -14.89
N LYS A 118 -3.39 -8.94 -16.20
CA LYS A 118 -4.34 -7.95 -16.76
C LYS A 118 -5.75 -8.00 -16.16
N ASN A 119 -6.20 -9.17 -15.69
CA ASN A 119 -7.52 -9.35 -15.09
C ASN A 119 -7.50 -9.49 -13.55
N TYR A 120 -6.34 -9.25 -12.91
CA TYR A 120 -6.12 -9.35 -11.47
C TYR A 120 -6.35 -10.76 -10.86
N GLN A 121 -6.50 -11.81 -11.67
CA GLN A 121 -6.74 -13.17 -11.17
C GLN A 121 -5.45 -13.91 -10.78
N LYS A 122 -4.31 -13.45 -11.28
CA LYS A 122 -2.96 -13.92 -10.91
C LYS A 122 -2.11 -12.74 -10.53
N TRP A 123 -1.17 -12.97 -9.62
CA TRP A 123 -0.20 -12.00 -9.15
C TRP A 123 1.13 -12.69 -8.85
N GLU A 124 2.19 -11.90 -8.91
CA GLU A 124 3.54 -12.26 -8.47
C GLU A 124 3.97 -11.24 -7.40
N ILE A 125 4.62 -11.73 -6.34
CA ILE A 125 5.11 -10.91 -5.24
C ILE A 125 6.61 -11.09 -5.15
N SER A 126 7.34 -9.98 -5.10
CA SER A 126 8.75 -9.92 -4.75
C SER A 126 8.97 -9.09 -3.48
N GLU A 127 10.10 -9.31 -2.82
CA GLU A 127 10.53 -8.62 -1.61
C GLU A 127 11.86 -7.90 -1.88
N PRO A 128 11.83 -6.66 -2.38
CA PRO A 128 13.06 -5.91 -2.68
C PRO A 128 13.84 -5.47 -1.45
N PHE A 129 13.21 -5.43 -0.28
CA PHE A 129 13.83 -4.98 0.96
C PHE A 129 13.17 -5.61 2.19
N MET A 130 14.00 -6.00 3.16
CA MET A 130 13.62 -6.40 4.50
C MET A 130 14.76 -6.01 5.45
N ASP A 131 14.42 -5.40 6.59
CA ASP A 131 15.36 -5.21 7.68
C ASP A 131 14.66 -5.36 9.04
N ASP A 132 15.44 -5.58 10.09
CA ASP A 132 14.90 -5.83 11.44
C ASP A 132 14.49 -4.55 12.19
N GLY A 133 14.55 -3.40 11.54
CA GLY A 133 14.10 -2.11 12.06
C GLY A 133 15.23 -1.14 12.39
N ARG A 134 16.49 -1.63 12.38
CA ARG A 134 17.67 -0.83 12.75
C ARG A 134 18.12 0.12 11.65
N LEU A 135 17.89 -0.23 10.38
CA LEU A 135 18.15 0.68 9.26
C LEU A 135 16.99 1.63 9.06
N ILE A 136 15.77 1.11 8.99
CA ILE A 136 14.53 1.88 8.98
C ILE A 136 13.48 1.13 9.79
N SER A 137 12.81 1.82 10.71
CA SER A 137 11.81 1.19 11.55
C SER A 137 10.41 1.37 10.98
N SER A 138 9.66 0.27 10.87
CA SER A 138 8.25 0.24 10.49
C SER A 138 7.95 1.02 9.20
N SER A 139 8.55 0.58 8.08
CA SER A 139 8.33 1.13 6.75
C SER A 139 6.84 1.21 6.40
N SER A 140 6.39 2.36 5.90
CA SER A 140 5.01 2.64 5.53
C SER A 140 4.78 2.75 4.03
N ILE A 141 5.81 3.07 3.25
CA ILE A 141 5.71 3.27 1.80
C ILE A 141 7.05 2.99 1.11
N ALA A 142 6.99 2.53 -0.15
CA ALA A 142 8.15 2.42 -1.02
C ALA A 142 7.85 2.97 -2.41
N VAL A 143 8.77 3.77 -2.95
CA VAL A 143 8.61 4.42 -4.26
C VAL A 143 9.89 4.20 -5.08
N PRO A 144 9.85 3.45 -6.19
CA PRO A 144 10.98 3.34 -7.09
C PRO A 144 11.12 4.59 -7.97
N PHE A 145 12.35 4.99 -8.26
CA PHE A 145 12.67 6.01 -9.24
C PHE A 145 13.98 5.66 -9.94
N ASN A 146 13.92 5.34 -11.24
CA ASN A 146 15.07 4.81 -11.99
C ASN A 146 15.66 3.56 -11.29
N ASN A 147 16.95 3.59 -10.95
CA ASN A 147 17.67 2.53 -10.23
C ASN A 147 17.71 2.80 -8.71
N GLN A 148 16.75 3.56 -8.20
CA GLN A 148 16.68 3.95 -6.80
C GLN A 148 15.35 3.55 -6.18
N LEU A 149 15.37 3.27 -4.88
CA LEU A 149 14.21 2.99 -4.05
C LEU A 149 14.20 3.95 -2.86
N LEU A 150 13.12 4.72 -2.74
CA LEU A 150 12.85 5.55 -1.58
C LEU A 150 11.89 4.81 -0.66
N ILE A 151 12.32 4.53 0.57
CA ILE A 151 11.53 3.81 1.59
C ILE A 151 11.23 4.79 2.72
N GLY A 152 9.95 5.10 2.92
CA GLY A 152 9.49 5.93 4.03
C GLY A 152 8.96 5.09 5.17
N SER A 153 9.13 5.56 6.41
CA SER A 153 8.47 5.03 7.61
C SER A 153 7.30 5.93 8.03
N VAL A 154 6.49 5.48 8.99
CA VAL A 154 5.43 6.33 9.57
C VAL A 154 6.02 7.51 10.34
N CYS A 155 7.14 7.29 11.04
CA CYS A 155 7.89 8.31 11.76
C CYS A 155 9.39 7.98 11.76
N ARG A 156 10.23 8.95 12.15
CA ARG A 156 11.69 8.95 11.99
C ARG A 156 12.16 9.24 10.55
N GLN A 157 12.93 8.33 9.97
CA GLN A 157 13.77 8.56 8.82
C GLN A 157 13.28 7.85 7.57
N LEU A 158 13.61 8.42 6.42
CA LEU A 158 13.51 7.75 5.13
C LEU A 158 14.88 7.17 4.76
N VAL A 159 14.86 6.04 4.07
CA VAL A 159 16.05 5.43 3.50
C VAL A 159 15.98 5.52 1.97
N HIS A 160 17.15 5.75 1.38
CA HIS A 160 17.35 5.78 -0.06
C HIS A 160 18.35 4.68 -0.43
N CYS A 161 17.91 3.74 -1.26
CA CYS A 161 18.70 2.60 -1.70
C CYS A 161 18.93 2.66 -3.21
N ASP A 162 20.07 2.16 -3.67
CA ASP A 162 20.24 1.75 -5.06
C ASP A 162 19.62 0.35 -5.24
N ILE A 163 18.94 0.12 -6.36
CA ILE A 163 18.30 -1.16 -6.71
C ILE A 163 18.67 -1.59 -8.13
N MET A 164 18.85 -2.90 -8.31
CA MET A 164 19.11 -3.53 -9.61
C MET A 164 17.91 -4.39 -10.04
N PRO A 165 17.74 -4.66 -11.34
CA PRO A 165 16.64 -5.49 -11.84
C PRO A 165 16.53 -6.87 -11.16
N GLU A 166 17.65 -7.45 -10.72
CA GLU A 166 17.70 -8.75 -10.06
C GLU A 166 17.21 -8.71 -8.61
N THR A 167 17.09 -7.52 -8.03
CA THR A 167 16.64 -7.28 -6.64
C THR A 167 15.19 -6.79 -6.56
N ILE A 168 14.46 -6.75 -7.69
CA ILE A 168 13.10 -6.21 -7.83
C ILE A 168 12.10 -7.29 -8.25
#